data_AF-A0A949HKM2-F1
#
_entry.id   AF-A0A949HKM2-F1
#
_cell.length_a   1.000
_cell.length_b   1.000
_cell.length_c   1.000
_cell.angle_alpha   90.00
_cell.angle_beta   90.00
_cell.angle_gamma   90.00
#
_symmetry.space_group_name_H-M   'P 1'
#
loop_
_entity.id
_entity.type
_entity.pdbx_description
1 polymer ?
#
loop_
_entity_poly.entity_id
_entity_poly.type
_entity_poly.pdbx_seq_one_letter_code
_entity_poly.pdbx_strand_id
1 'polypeptide(L)'
;MKKTLVVVLKCIWMLGKPFPAVGAACALWYYVFFVNGLYISVNIEIIMIWISTFGILYGLMEAVILTTVWSEYKQMRTAVKRYDFDTFADLRDEEVSPLVHTLTFVLSGAILLAFMCLPYASVQSGFLLIGSTTYLFVLVFLVIYEIDDPCTGLWYIRSIPKEWLEVDVKKFRHEERYQKAHPIFLERRKMARRYDDPDYEPTSHEN
;
A
#
# COMPACT_ATOMS: atom_id res chain seq x y z
N MET A 1 9.50 3.54 -27.65
CA MET A 1 8.96 2.17 -27.82
C MET A 1 9.31 1.23 -26.65
N LYS A 2 10.60 1.02 -26.31
CA LYS A 2 11.01 0.10 -25.21
C LYS A 2 10.34 0.40 -23.85
N LYS A 3 10.24 1.67 -23.44
CA LYS A 3 9.60 2.07 -22.16
C LYS A 3 8.11 1.70 -22.10
N THR A 4 7.38 1.92 -23.19
CA THR A 4 5.94 1.58 -23.30
C THR A 4 5.72 0.08 -23.17
N LEU A 5 6.55 -0.74 -23.83
CA LEU A 5 6.44 -2.20 -23.78
C LEU A 5 6.67 -2.74 -22.35
N VAL A 6 7.64 -2.19 -21.62
CA VAL A 6 7.88 -2.58 -20.22
C VAL A 6 6.67 -2.26 -19.34
N VAL A 7 6.04 -1.08 -19.52
CA VAL A 7 4.84 -0.71 -18.77
C VAL A 7 3.68 -1.65 -19.07
N VAL A 8 3.44 -1.95 -20.35
CA VAL A 8 2.38 -2.89 -20.76
C VAL A 8 2.62 -4.28 -20.16
N LEU A 9 3.85 -4.77 -20.20
CA LEU A 9 4.19 -6.08 -19.62
C LEU A 9 3.94 -6.12 -18.10
N LYS A 10 4.26 -5.04 -17.39
CA LYS A 10 3.93 -4.90 -15.96
C LYS A 10 2.42 -4.93 -15.70
N CYS A 11 1.63 -4.23 -16.52
CA CYS A 11 0.18 -4.28 -16.41
C CYS A 11 -0.36 -5.70 -16.62
N ILE A 12 0.12 -6.40 -17.66
CA ILE A 12 -0.28 -7.79 -17.93
C ILE A 12 0.07 -8.70 -16.75
N TRP A 13 1.28 -8.57 -16.20
CA TRP A 13 1.70 -9.33 -15.03
C TRP A 13 0.80 -9.05 -13.82
N MET A 14 0.46 -7.79 -13.56
CA MET A 14 -0.43 -7.39 -12.48
C MET A 14 -1.84 -7.95 -12.65
N LEU A 15 -2.37 -7.97 -13.88
CA LEU A 15 -3.67 -8.59 -14.20
C LEU A 15 -3.66 -10.11 -14.02
N GLY A 16 -2.49 -10.76 -14.06
CA GLY A 16 -2.35 -12.20 -13.82
C GLY A 16 -2.38 -12.59 -12.34
N LYS A 17 -1.94 -11.70 -11.44
CA LYS A 17 -1.79 -12.00 -10.01
C LYS A 17 -3.08 -12.44 -9.28
N PRO A 18 -4.29 -11.95 -9.63
CA PRO A 18 -5.52 -12.37 -8.96
C PRO A 18 -5.96 -13.83 -9.23
N PHE A 19 -5.51 -14.47 -10.32
CA PHE A 19 -6.04 -15.78 -10.75
C PHE A 19 -5.94 -16.90 -9.71
N PRO A 20 -4.86 -17.05 -8.91
CA PRO A 20 -4.82 -18.06 -7.85
C PRO A 20 -5.90 -17.86 -6.78
N ALA A 21 -6.15 -16.61 -6.37
CA ALA A 21 -7.19 -16.28 -5.40
C ALA A 21 -8.59 -16.54 -5.97
N VAL A 22 -8.80 -16.21 -7.25
CA VAL A 22 -10.03 -16.55 -7.98
C VAL A 22 -10.27 -18.06 -8.00
N GLY A 23 -9.23 -18.85 -8.33
CA GLY A 23 -9.31 -20.31 -8.33
C GLY A 23 -9.67 -20.86 -6.95
N ALA A 24 -9.04 -20.35 -5.89
CA ALA A 24 -9.32 -20.75 -4.52
C ALA A 24 -10.75 -20.39 -4.07
N ALA A 25 -11.21 -19.18 -4.34
CA ALA A 25 -12.56 -18.74 -3.99
C ALA A 25 -13.64 -19.53 -4.74
N CYS A 26 -13.44 -19.75 -6.04
CA CYS A 26 -14.33 -20.55 -6.87
C CYS A 26 -14.37 -22.02 -6.43
N ALA A 27 -13.23 -22.62 -6.06
CA ALA A 27 -13.17 -23.98 -5.52
C ALA A 27 -13.86 -24.07 -4.16
N LEU A 28 -13.59 -23.12 -3.26
CA LEU A 28 -14.25 -23.03 -1.95
C LEU A 28 -15.77 -22.96 -2.12
N TRP A 29 -16.26 -22.06 -2.96
CA TRP A 29 -17.68 -21.95 -3.24
C TRP A 29 -18.27 -23.24 -3.80
N TYR A 30 -17.64 -23.83 -4.83
CA TYR A 30 -18.18 -25.00 -5.49
C TYR A 30 -18.28 -26.19 -4.52
N TYR A 31 -17.19 -26.52 -3.83
CA TYR A 31 -17.13 -27.70 -2.97
C TYR A 31 -17.83 -27.51 -1.63
N VAL A 32 -17.82 -26.30 -1.05
CA VAL A 32 -18.42 -26.04 0.26
C VAL A 32 -19.86 -25.57 0.14
N PHE A 33 -20.16 -24.60 -0.73
CA PHE A 33 -21.49 -23.99 -0.78
C PHE A 33 -22.41 -24.67 -1.79
N PHE A 34 -21.96 -24.83 -3.03
CA PHE A 34 -22.82 -25.35 -4.10
C PHE A 34 -23.17 -26.83 -3.93
N VAL A 35 -22.15 -27.69 -3.71
CA VAL A 35 -22.35 -29.15 -3.58
C VAL A 35 -23.10 -29.55 -2.31
N ASN A 36 -22.83 -28.90 -1.17
CA ASN A 36 -23.52 -29.21 0.10
C ASN A 36 -24.87 -28.50 0.25
N GLY A 37 -25.22 -27.64 -0.70
CA GLY A 37 -26.43 -26.86 -0.65
C GLY A 37 -26.50 -25.83 0.49
N LEU A 38 -25.35 -25.26 0.86
CA LEU A 38 -25.27 -24.19 1.86
C LEU A 38 -25.63 -22.87 1.19
N TYR A 39 -26.92 -22.62 1.04
CA TYR A 39 -27.46 -21.33 0.61
C TYR A 39 -28.33 -20.76 1.70
N ILE A 40 -28.37 -19.43 1.79
CA ILE A 40 -29.31 -18.77 2.68
C ILE A 40 -30.68 -18.83 1.99
N SER A 41 -31.55 -19.71 2.48
CA SER A 41 -32.94 -19.84 1.99
C SER A 41 -33.84 -18.69 2.45
N VAL A 42 -33.35 -17.86 3.36
CA VAL A 42 -34.07 -16.71 3.91
C VAL A 42 -33.99 -15.55 2.92
N ASN A 43 -35.17 -15.07 2.52
CA ASN A 43 -35.45 -13.87 1.73
C ASN A 43 -34.24 -13.27 0.97
N ILE A 44 -34.05 -13.71 -0.28
CA ILE A 44 -32.99 -13.27 -1.20
C ILE A 44 -32.91 -11.73 -1.25
N GLU A 45 -34.04 -11.03 -1.11
CA GLU A 45 -34.09 -9.57 -1.10
C GLU A 45 -33.19 -8.96 -0.01
N ILE A 46 -33.15 -9.56 1.18
CA ILE A 46 -32.32 -9.09 2.30
C ILE A 46 -30.83 -9.20 1.93
N ILE A 47 -30.43 -10.31 1.32
CA ILE A 47 -29.04 -10.51 0.88
C ILE A 47 -28.68 -9.51 -0.21
N MET A 48 -29.58 -9.26 -1.16
CA MET A 48 -29.37 -8.30 -2.24
C MET A 48 -29.24 -6.86 -1.72
N ILE A 49 -30.06 -6.47 -0.75
CA ILE A 49 -29.94 -5.18 -0.05
C ILE A 49 -28.58 -5.12 0.66
N TRP A 50 -28.22 -6.15 1.40
CA TRP A 50 -26.96 -6.22 2.14
C TRP A 50 -25.75 -6.11 1.19
N ILE A 51 -25.71 -6.88 0.10
CA ILE A 51 -24.66 -6.82 -0.93
C ILE A 51 -24.58 -5.40 -1.51
N SER A 52 -25.71 -4.78 -1.82
CA SER A 52 -25.74 -3.43 -2.39
C SER A 52 -25.22 -2.38 -1.41
N THR A 53 -25.66 -2.42 -0.16
CA THR A 53 -25.22 -1.48 0.89
C THR A 53 -23.72 -1.62 1.17
N PHE A 54 -23.24 -2.84 1.43
CA PHE A 54 -21.81 -3.07 1.69
C PHE A 54 -20.96 -2.85 0.45
N GLY A 55 -21.46 -3.20 -0.74
CA GLY A 55 -20.78 -2.94 -2.01
C GLY A 55 -20.55 -1.46 -2.30
N ILE A 56 -21.56 -0.61 -2.04
CA ILE A 56 -21.41 0.86 -2.17
C ILE A 56 -20.41 1.40 -1.14
N LEU A 57 -20.53 0.97 0.13
CA LEU A 57 -19.61 1.38 1.20
C LEU A 57 -18.17 1.00 0.88
N TYR A 58 -17.95 -0.23 0.44
CA TYR A 58 -16.66 -0.73 0.00
C TYR A 58 -16.13 0.08 -1.18
N GLY A 59 -16.93 0.26 -2.24
CA GLY A 59 -16.51 1.02 -3.43
C GLY A 59 -16.10 2.47 -3.11
N LEU A 60 -16.84 3.15 -2.22
CA LEU A 60 -16.48 4.50 -1.77
C LEU A 60 -15.19 4.51 -0.97
N MET A 61 -15.02 3.55 -0.05
CA MET A 61 -13.80 3.44 0.76
C MET A 61 -12.57 3.18 -0.12
N GLU A 62 -12.64 2.24 -1.05
CA GLU A 62 -11.56 1.93 -1.99
C GLU A 62 -11.21 3.15 -2.87
N ALA A 63 -12.21 3.92 -3.31
CA ALA A 63 -11.98 5.14 -4.07
C ALA A 63 -11.22 6.21 -3.27
N VAL A 64 -11.54 6.35 -1.97
CA VAL A 64 -10.82 7.26 -1.07
C VAL A 64 -9.39 6.79 -0.88
N ILE A 65 -9.19 5.50 -0.53
CA ILE A 65 -7.86 4.93 -0.31
C ILE A 65 -7.00 5.10 -1.56
N LEU A 66 -7.52 4.72 -2.73
CA LEU A 66 -6.82 4.83 -4.00
C LEU A 66 -6.42 6.29 -4.32
N THR A 67 -7.29 7.24 -4.00
CA THR A 67 -7.00 8.67 -4.21
C THR A 67 -5.89 9.16 -3.28
N THR A 68 -5.91 8.73 -2.02
CA THR A 68 -4.89 9.06 -1.01
C THR A 68 -3.53 8.53 -1.43
N VAL A 69 -3.40 7.22 -1.67
CA VAL A 69 -2.10 6.60 -2.07
C VAL A 69 -1.58 7.19 -3.38
N TRP A 70 -2.48 7.52 -4.32
CA TRP A 70 -2.08 8.16 -5.57
C TRP A 70 -1.57 9.59 -5.37
N SER A 71 -2.14 10.32 -4.42
CA SER A 71 -1.68 11.66 -4.04
C SER A 71 -0.30 11.60 -3.40
N GLU A 72 -0.11 10.72 -2.43
CA GLU A 72 1.18 10.49 -1.74
C GLU A 72 2.27 10.06 -2.73
N TYR A 73 1.97 9.09 -3.61
CA TYR A 73 2.87 8.69 -4.69
C TYR A 73 3.33 9.86 -5.57
N LYS A 74 2.42 10.77 -5.94
CA LYS A 74 2.75 11.98 -6.72
C LYS A 74 3.60 12.96 -5.93
N GLN A 75 3.33 13.14 -4.64
CA GLN A 75 4.08 14.01 -3.75
C GLN A 75 5.50 13.50 -3.58
N MET A 76 5.69 12.20 -3.31
CA MET A 76 7.01 11.56 -3.22
C MET A 76 7.80 11.73 -4.51
N ARG A 77 7.17 11.49 -5.66
CA ARG A 77 7.81 11.72 -6.97
C ARG A 77 8.23 13.18 -7.17
N THR A 78 7.46 14.13 -6.63
CA THR A 78 7.78 15.56 -6.70
C THR A 78 8.93 15.92 -5.76
N ALA A 79 8.97 15.37 -4.55
CA ALA A 79 10.06 15.54 -3.59
C ALA A 79 11.39 15.04 -4.16
N VAL A 80 11.40 13.83 -4.75
CA VAL A 80 12.58 13.26 -5.43
C VAL A 80 13.07 14.16 -6.57
N LYS A 81 12.15 14.71 -7.39
CA LYS A 81 12.53 15.63 -8.48
C LYS A 81 13.12 16.95 -7.98
N ARG A 82 12.72 17.40 -6.79
CA ARG A 82 13.20 18.63 -6.15
C ARG A 82 14.44 18.41 -5.27
N TYR A 83 14.95 17.17 -5.18
CA TYR A 83 16.01 16.79 -4.24
C TYR A 83 15.68 17.15 -2.78
N ASP A 84 14.39 17.10 -2.41
CA ASP A 84 13.92 17.35 -1.05
C ASP A 84 13.83 16.04 -0.28
N PHE A 85 14.90 15.71 0.43
CA PHE A 85 15.00 14.47 1.21
C PHE A 85 14.03 14.47 2.40
N ASP A 86 13.84 15.61 3.06
CA ASP A 86 12.99 15.68 4.25
C ASP A 86 11.54 15.35 3.91
N THR A 87 10.99 15.96 2.85
CA THR A 87 9.62 15.66 2.40
C THR A 87 9.51 14.20 1.92
N PHE A 88 10.53 13.68 1.24
CA PHE A 88 10.53 12.27 0.82
C PHE A 88 10.55 11.31 2.02
N ALA A 89 11.37 11.60 3.03
CA ALA A 89 11.52 10.80 4.24
C ALA A 89 10.22 10.73 5.04
N ASP A 90 9.50 11.84 5.17
CA ASP A 90 8.21 11.87 5.87
C ASP A 90 7.15 11.05 5.13
N LEU A 91 7.01 11.26 3.83
CA LEU A 91 6.02 10.52 3.02
C LEU A 91 6.35 9.03 2.87
N ARG A 92 7.62 8.63 2.96
CA ARG A 92 8.04 7.23 2.81
C ARG A 92 7.61 6.37 3.99
N ASP A 93 7.58 6.95 5.19
CA ASP A 93 7.19 6.25 6.40
C ASP A 93 5.66 6.34 6.64
N GLU A 94 4.94 7.13 5.82
CA GLU A 94 3.47 7.22 5.79
C GLU A 94 2.90 6.14 4.86
N GLU A 95 2.86 4.89 5.34
CA GLU A 95 2.11 3.80 4.69
C GLU A 95 0.63 3.85 5.07
N VAL A 96 -0.24 3.29 4.21
CA VAL A 96 -1.65 3.08 4.57
C VAL A 96 -1.71 2.27 5.86
N SER A 97 -2.44 2.80 6.86
CA SER A 97 -2.52 2.16 8.17
C SER A 97 -2.96 0.69 8.04
N PRO A 98 -2.34 -0.26 8.76
CA PRO A 98 -2.76 -1.65 8.79
C PRO A 98 -4.24 -1.85 9.15
N LEU A 99 -4.83 -0.90 9.88
CA LEU A 99 -6.25 -0.89 10.20
C LEU A 99 -7.12 -0.73 8.95
N VAL A 100 -6.73 0.12 8.01
CA VAL A 100 -7.45 0.36 6.76
C VAL A 100 -7.38 -0.90 5.89
N HIS A 101 -6.20 -1.52 5.76
CA HIS A 101 -6.07 -2.81 5.06
C HIS A 101 -6.93 -3.90 5.67
N THR A 102 -6.97 -3.99 7.00
CA THR A 102 -7.81 -4.96 7.72
C THR A 102 -9.29 -4.70 7.44
N LEU A 103 -9.72 -3.44 7.46
CA LEU A 103 -11.09 -3.06 7.18
C LEU A 103 -11.50 -3.40 5.73
N THR A 104 -10.66 -3.08 4.74
CA THR A 104 -10.83 -3.48 3.34
C THR A 104 -10.94 -4.99 3.19
N PHE A 105 -10.07 -5.75 3.86
CA PHE A 105 -10.10 -7.21 3.82
C PHE A 105 -11.39 -7.79 4.41
N VAL A 106 -11.84 -7.28 5.56
CA VAL A 106 -13.08 -7.74 6.21
C VAL A 106 -14.31 -7.40 5.38
N LEU A 107 -14.39 -6.18 4.84
CA LEU A 107 -15.53 -5.75 4.01
C LEU A 107 -15.62 -6.55 2.71
N SER A 108 -14.49 -6.72 2.00
CA SER A 108 -14.45 -7.54 0.78
C SER A 108 -14.80 -9.00 1.06
N GLY A 109 -14.28 -9.57 2.15
CA GLY A 109 -14.60 -10.93 2.58
C GLY A 109 -16.08 -11.12 2.90
N ALA A 110 -16.69 -10.15 3.59
CA ALA A 110 -18.10 -10.18 3.90
C ALA A 110 -18.97 -10.11 2.62
N ILE A 111 -18.64 -9.21 1.68
CA ILE A 111 -19.33 -9.11 0.39
C ILE A 111 -19.21 -10.40 -0.41
N LEU A 112 -18.00 -10.95 -0.50
CA LEU A 112 -17.74 -12.21 -1.20
C LEU A 112 -18.53 -13.37 -0.58
N LEU A 113 -18.56 -13.47 0.75
CA LEU A 113 -19.33 -14.49 1.46
C LEU A 113 -20.83 -14.38 1.16
N ALA A 114 -21.39 -13.17 1.12
CA ALA A 114 -22.79 -12.98 0.76
C ALA A 114 -23.08 -13.45 -0.68
N PHE A 115 -22.19 -13.17 -1.64
CA PHE A 115 -22.30 -13.73 -2.99
C PHE A 115 -22.19 -15.26 -3.00
N MET A 116 -21.32 -15.85 -2.18
CA MET A 116 -21.19 -17.32 -2.10
C MET A 116 -22.46 -17.99 -1.55
N CYS A 117 -23.20 -17.32 -0.68
CA CYS A 117 -24.44 -17.81 -0.08
C CYS A 117 -25.68 -17.70 -0.99
N LEU A 118 -25.59 -17.11 -2.18
CA LEU A 118 -26.72 -16.96 -3.10
C LEU A 118 -27.08 -18.29 -3.79
N PRO A 119 -28.39 -18.57 -4.00
CA PRO A 119 -28.84 -19.75 -4.74
C PRO A 119 -28.71 -19.53 -6.26
N TYR A 120 -27.57 -19.90 -6.84
CA TYR A 120 -27.33 -19.80 -8.28
C TYR A 120 -28.12 -20.85 -9.07
N ALA A 121 -28.79 -20.43 -10.15
CA ALA A 121 -29.52 -21.34 -11.04
C ALA A 121 -28.61 -22.28 -11.84
N SER A 122 -27.36 -21.86 -12.08
CA SER A 122 -26.37 -22.65 -12.83
C SER A 122 -24.98 -22.50 -12.22
N VAL A 123 -24.19 -23.57 -12.32
CA VAL A 123 -22.80 -23.60 -11.87
C VAL A 123 -21.98 -22.48 -12.54
N GLN A 124 -22.23 -22.23 -13.82
CA GLN A 124 -21.54 -21.20 -14.61
C GLN A 124 -21.82 -19.79 -14.08
N SER A 125 -23.07 -19.51 -13.68
CA SER A 125 -23.43 -18.19 -13.13
C SER A 125 -22.71 -17.91 -11.81
N GLY A 126 -22.58 -18.92 -10.95
CA GLY A 126 -21.83 -18.80 -9.69
C GLY A 126 -20.33 -18.59 -9.93
N PHE A 127 -19.71 -19.41 -10.80
CA PHE A 127 -18.30 -19.22 -11.16
C PHE A 127 -18.03 -17.83 -11.75
N LEU A 128 -18.91 -17.33 -12.62
CA LEU A 128 -18.75 -16.02 -13.22
C LEU A 128 -18.87 -14.91 -12.16
N LEU A 129 -19.88 -14.97 -11.29
CA LEU A 129 -20.11 -13.92 -10.29
C LEU A 129 -19.01 -13.93 -9.21
N ILE A 130 -18.76 -15.08 -8.58
CA ILE A 130 -17.74 -15.21 -7.53
C ILE A 130 -16.34 -14.98 -8.09
N GLY A 131 -16.05 -15.51 -9.27
CA GLY A 131 -14.76 -15.34 -9.91
C GLY A 131 -14.48 -13.89 -10.28
N SER A 132 -15.45 -13.20 -10.90
CA SER A 132 -15.29 -11.77 -11.25
C SER A 132 -15.21 -10.87 -10.01
N THR A 133 -16.05 -11.09 -8.99
CA THR A 133 -16.00 -10.32 -7.74
C THR A 133 -14.68 -10.52 -7.00
N THR A 134 -14.22 -11.76 -6.86
CA THR A 134 -12.91 -12.07 -6.24
C THR A 134 -11.77 -11.42 -7.02
N TYR A 135 -11.82 -11.51 -8.35
CA TYR A 135 -10.82 -10.90 -9.23
C TYR A 135 -10.74 -9.39 -9.00
N LEU A 136 -11.88 -8.70 -8.96
CA LEU A 136 -11.94 -7.26 -8.74
C LEU A 136 -11.40 -6.86 -7.37
N PHE A 137 -11.81 -7.54 -6.29
CA PHE A 137 -11.31 -7.23 -4.95
C PHE A 137 -9.79 -7.40 -4.83
N VAL A 138 -9.27 -8.52 -5.33
CA VAL A 138 -7.83 -8.79 -5.29
C VAL A 138 -7.07 -7.83 -6.20
N LEU A 139 -7.61 -7.49 -7.37
CA LEU A 139 -6.97 -6.54 -8.28
C LEU A 139 -6.87 -5.14 -7.66
N VAL A 140 -7.95 -4.64 -7.05
CA VAL A 140 -7.95 -3.33 -6.39
C VAL A 140 -6.95 -3.32 -5.23
N PHE A 141 -6.98 -4.35 -4.39
CA PHE A 141 -6.03 -4.49 -3.28
C PHE A 141 -4.57 -4.49 -3.74
N LEU A 142 -4.26 -5.24 -4.82
CA LEU A 142 -2.93 -5.26 -5.41
C LEU A 142 -2.53 -3.89 -5.99
N VAL A 143 -3.45 -3.18 -6.64
CA VAL A 143 -3.16 -1.83 -7.15
C VAL A 143 -2.84 -0.87 -6.02
N ILE A 144 -3.61 -0.89 -4.93
CA ILE A 144 -3.34 -0.06 -3.75
C ILE A 144 -1.97 -0.42 -3.17
N TYR A 145 -1.72 -1.70 -2.90
CA TYR A 145 -0.45 -2.18 -2.34
C TYR A 145 0.77 -1.80 -3.20
N GLU A 146 0.66 -1.93 -4.53
CA GLU A 146 1.76 -1.61 -5.45
C GLU A 146 1.99 -0.10 -5.66
N ILE A 147 1.01 0.74 -5.34
CA ILE A 147 1.16 2.21 -5.35
C ILE A 147 1.70 2.70 -3.99
N ASP A 148 1.26 2.07 -2.90
CA ASP A 148 1.66 2.36 -1.52
C ASP A 148 3.16 2.09 -1.27
N ASP A 149 3.78 1.16 -2.01
CA ASP A 149 5.24 0.96 -2.00
C ASP A 149 5.93 1.51 -3.27
N PRO A 150 6.27 2.80 -3.31
CA PRO A 150 7.02 3.41 -4.42
C PRO A 150 8.51 3.09 -4.42
N CYS A 151 9.03 2.38 -3.40
CA CYS A 151 10.45 2.10 -3.27
C CYS A 151 10.80 0.74 -3.90
N THR A 152 10.00 -0.29 -3.63
CA THR A 152 10.27 -1.65 -4.10
C THR A 152 9.20 -2.22 -5.02
N GLY A 153 8.01 -1.60 -5.04
CA GLY A 153 6.87 -2.05 -5.83
C GLY A 153 7.10 -2.05 -7.35
N LEU A 154 6.14 -2.64 -8.06
CA LEU A 154 6.12 -2.71 -9.53
C LEU A 154 6.20 -1.32 -10.15
N TRP A 155 5.67 -0.30 -9.49
CA TRP A 155 5.64 1.10 -9.95
C TRP A 155 6.70 1.98 -9.27
N TYR A 156 7.84 1.40 -8.86
CA TYR A 156 8.89 2.14 -8.15
C TYR A 156 9.43 3.38 -8.88
N ILE A 157 9.83 4.39 -8.10
CA ILE A 157 10.42 5.64 -8.58
C ILE A 157 11.91 5.43 -8.85
N ARG A 158 12.26 5.21 -10.13
CA ARG A 158 13.65 4.97 -10.59
C ARG A 158 14.68 6.04 -10.23
N SER A 159 14.25 7.25 -9.95
CA SER A 159 15.13 8.41 -9.72
C SER A 159 15.45 8.64 -8.24
N ILE A 160 15.05 7.75 -7.34
CA ILE A 160 15.40 7.86 -5.92
C ILE A 160 16.92 7.63 -5.78
N PRO A 161 17.67 8.56 -5.15
CA PRO A 161 19.08 8.35 -4.81
C PRO A 161 19.24 7.15 -3.88
N LYS A 162 20.25 6.31 -4.09
CA LYS A 162 20.42 5.06 -3.32
C LYS A 162 20.67 5.33 -1.84
N GLU A 163 21.43 6.39 -1.57
CA GLU A 163 21.71 6.87 -0.23
C GLU A 163 20.43 7.16 0.57
N TRP A 164 19.35 7.62 -0.07
CA TRP A 164 18.07 7.90 0.60
C TRP A 164 17.35 6.63 1.05
N LEU A 165 17.55 5.53 0.32
CA LEU A 165 16.97 4.22 0.66
C LEU A 165 17.73 3.54 1.81
N GLU A 166 19.01 3.89 2.00
CA GLU A 166 19.86 3.34 3.06
C GLU A 166 19.68 4.09 4.40
N VAL A 167 19.10 5.29 4.40
CA VAL A 167 18.85 6.05 5.64
C VAL A 167 17.67 5.47 6.42
N ASP A 168 17.95 5.09 7.68
CA ASP A 168 16.94 4.88 8.70
C ASP A 168 16.33 6.23 9.12
N VAL A 169 15.14 6.52 8.60
CA VAL A 169 14.45 7.80 8.82
C VAL A 169 14.05 7.98 10.28
N LYS A 170 13.72 6.91 11.01
CA LYS A 170 13.42 7.00 12.44
C LYS A 170 14.65 7.44 13.23
N LYS A 171 15.81 6.84 12.93
CA LYS A 171 17.08 7.25 13.54
C LYS A 171 17.45 8.68 13.15
N PHE A 172 17.36 9.03 11.86
CA PHE A 172 17.63 10.38 11.36
C PHE A 172 16.77 11.44 12.06
N ARG A 173 15.45 11.22 12.14
CA ARG A 173 14.51 12.12 12.83
C ARG A 173 14.76 12.20 14.33
N HIS A 174 15.15 11.09 14.97
CA HIS A 174 15.51 11.11 16.39
C HIS A 174 16.76 11.95 16.64
N GLU A 175 17.80 11.78 15.82
CA GLU A 175 19.03 12.57 15.92
C GLU A 175 18.76 14.06 15.63
N GLU A 176 17.93 14.37 14.65
CA GLU A 176 17.54 15.74 14.31
C GLU A 176 16.78 16.41 15.48
N ARG A 177 15.80 15.72 16.07
CA ARG A 177 15.06 16.21 17.25
C ARG A 177 15.98 16.38 18.45
N TYR A 178 16.87 15.42 18.71
CA TYR A 178 17.84 15.49 19.80
C TYR A 178 18.77 16.69 19.64
N GLN A 179 19.29 16.91 18.43
CA GLN A 179 20.12 18.07 18.11
C GLN A 179 19.38 19.40 18.32
N LYS A 180 18.12 19.50 17.87
CA LYS A 180 17.29 20.69 18.08
C LYS A 180 16.98 20.94 19.56
N ALA A 181 16.74 19.89 20.34
CA ALA A 181 16.46 19.99 21.78
C ALA A 181 17.71 20.33 22.61
N HIS A 182 18.91 19.99 22.12
CA HIS A 182 20.15 20.08 22.87
C HIS A 182 21.25 20.84 22.08
N PRO A 183 21.10 22.16 21.88
CA PRO A 183 22.05 22.97 21.10
C PRO A 183 23.47 22.94 21.67
N ILE A 184 23.62 22.83 22.99
CA ILE A 184 24.91 22.72 23.68
C ILE A 184 25.69 21.46 23.24
N PHE A 185 25.01 20.36 22.96
CA PHE A 185 25.67 19.13 22.48
C PHE A 185 26.14 19.29 21.03
N LEU A 186 25.41 20.06 20.22
CA LEU A 186 25.83 20.44 18.88
C LEU A 186 27.12 21.27 18.91
N GLU A 187 27.22 22.25 19.82
CA GLU A 187 28.45 23.02 20.00
C GLU A 187 29.61 22.15 20.47
N ARG A 188 29.40 21.29 21.48
CA ARG A 188 30.44 20.36 21.95
C ARG A 188 30.91 19.41 20.86
N ARG A 189 30.02 18.88 20.02
CA ARG A 189 30.38 17.99 18.91
C ARG A 189 31.11 18.74 17.78
N LYS A 190 30.78 20.01 17.54
CA LYS A 190 31.54 20.90 16.63
C LYS A 190 32.93 21.24 17.19
N MET A 191 33.06 21.39 18.52
CA MET A 191 34.36 21.57 19.16
C MET A 191 35.20 20.28 19.09
N ALA A 192 34.63 19.12 19.43
CA ALA A 192 35.34 17.84 19.36
C ALA A 192 35.85 17.53 17.94
N ARG A 193 35.02 17.75 16.92
CA ARG A 193 35.46 17.58 15.52
C ARG A 193 36.58 18.53 15.08
N ARG A 194 36.69 19.72 15.69
CA ARG A 194 37.84 20.60 15.45
C ARG A 194 39.12 20.03 16.04
N TYR A 195 39.06 19.37 17.19
CA TYR A 195 40.23 18.72 17.78
C TYR A 195 40.70 17.47 17.02
N ASP A 196 39.81 16.81 16.28
CA ASP A 196 40.15 15.66 15.42
C ASP A 196 40.68 16.07 14.04
N ASP A 197 40.64 17.36 13.69
CA ASP A 197 41.17 17.88 12.44
C ASP A 197 42.70 18.06 12.57
N PRO A 198 43.52 17.33 11.78
CA PRO A 198 44.98 17.37 11.90
C PRO A 198 45.58 18.76 11.64
N ASP A 199 44.85 19.65 10.97
CA ASP A 199 45.29 21.01 10.66
C ASP A 199 44.77 22.05 11.68
N TYR A 200 44.08 21.62 12.74
CA TYR A 200 43.59 22.53 13.76
C TYR A 200 44.70 22.96 14.73
N GLU A 201 45.28 24.13 14.48
CA GLU A 201 46.10 24.82 15.48
C GLU A 201 45.17 25.53 16.48
N PRO A 202 45.18 25.14 17.78
CA PRO A 202 44.40 25.85 18.78
C PRO A 202 44.90 27.28 18.86
N THR A 203 44.04 28.24 18.52
CA THR A 203 44.32 29.66 18.73
C THR A 203 44.57 29.85 20.22
N SER A 204 45.85 29.96 20.59
CA SER A 204 46.28 30.23 21.95
C SER A 204 45.67 31.57 22.34
N HIS A 205 44.64 31.53 23.18
CA HIS A 205 44.07 32.76 23.72
C HIS A 205 45.17 33.42 24.59
N GLU A 206 45.73 34.51 24.07
CA GLU A 206 46.53 35.46 24.83
C GLU A 206 45.67 36.02 25.96
N ASN A 207 46.17 35.86 27.19
CA ASN A 207 45.59 36.41 28.41
C ASN A 207 45.74 37.94 28.48
#